data_AF-A0AAN8X3K2-F1
#
_entry.id   AF-A0AAN8X3K2-F1
#
_cell.length_a   1.000
_cell.length_b   1.000
_cell.length_c   1.000
_cell.angle_alpha   90.00
_cell.angle_beta   90.00
_cell.angle_gamma   90.00
#
_symmetry.space_group_name_H-M   'P 1'
#
loop_
_entity.id
_entity.type
_entity.pdbx_description
1 polymer ?
#
loop_
_entity_poly.entity_id
_entity_poly.type
_entity_poly.pdbx_seq_one_letter_code
_entity_poly.pdbx_strand_id
1 'polypeptide(L)'
;VKPRLADPIDFEEYVSKNKVMLNNDPLRELLLFPPDDISHCVTSRVTRTLQSLAFLYLKEDVSDPFVQQCLQTYSQDLTTITHKYLPYSGSYLHLP
;
A
#
# COMPACT_ATOMS: atom_id res chain seq x y z
N VAL A 1 -15.52 43.48 3.71
CA VAL A 1 -15.71 42.78 2.42
C VAL A 1 -15.64 41.29 2.70
N LYS A 2 -16.71 40.51 2.48
CA LYS A 2 -16.64 39.05 2.63
C LYS A 2 -15.70 38.51 1.54
N PRO A 3 -14.66 37.73 1.87
CA PRO A 3 -13.80 37.13 0.85
C PRO A 3 -14.67 36.26 -0.06
N ARG A 4 -14.50 36.40 -1.38
CA ARG A 4 -15.13 35.49 -2.33
C ARG A 4 -14.53 34.11 -2.10
N LEU A 5 -15.38 33.12 -1.82
CA LEU A 5 -14.98 31.72 -1.86
C LEU A 5 -14.62 31.41 -3.32
N ALA A 6 -13.34 31.18 -3.58
CA ALA A 6 -12.90 30.62 -4.84
C ALA A 6 -13.31 29.15 -4.88
N ASP A 7 -13.63 28.67 -6.08
CA ASP A 7 -13.85 27.24 -6.28
C ASP A 7 -12.58 26.46 -5.92
N PRO A 8 -12.70 25.26 -5.33
CA PRO A 8 -11.55 24.44 -5.01
C PRO A 8 -10.77 24.13 -6.29
N ILE A 9 -9.44 24.18 -6.19
CA ILE A 9 -8.56 23.86 -7.30
C ILE A 9 -8.71 22.38 -7.68
N ASP A 10 -8.76 22.10 -8.99
CA ASP A 10 -8.58 20.75 -9.50
C ASP A 10 -7.09 20.40 -9.45
N PHE A 11 -6.71 19.64 -8.42
CA PHE A 11 -5.32 19.23 -8.20
C PHE A 11 -4.79 18.36 -9.33
N GLU A 12 -5.62 17.47 -9.90
CA GLU A 12 -5.19 16.56 -10.96
C GLU A 12 -4.89 17.34 -12.25
N GLU A 13 -5.77 18.29 -12.59
CA GLU A 13 -5.58 19.16 -13.74
C GLU A 13 -4.37 20.08 -13.56
N TYR A 14 -4.22 20.69 -12.39
CA TYR A 14 -3.10 21.58 -12.08
C TYR A 14 -1.75 20.86 -12.16
N VAL A 15 -1.63 19.69 -11.52
CA VAL A 15 -0.40 18.87 -11.56
C VAL A 15 -0.09 18.47 -12.99
N SER A 16 -1.11 18.11 -13.76
CA SER A 16 -0.94 17.71 -15.16
C SER A 16 -0.44 18.85 -16.06
N LYS A 17 -0.94 20.08 -15.85
CA LYS A 17 -0.53 21.27 -16.60
C LYS A 17 0.87 21.77 -16.21
N ASN A 18 1.26 21.60 -14.94
CA ASN A 18 2.48 22.21 -14.39
C ASN A 18 3.63 21.21 -14.12
N LYS A 19 3.60 20.01 -14.73
CA LYS A 19 4.59 18.94 -14.50
C LYS A 19 6.05 19.39 -14.57
N VAL A 20 6.41 20.22 -15.55
CA VAL A 20 7.80 20.69 -15.72
C VAL A 20 8.23 21.58 -14.55
N MET A 21 7.34 22.47 -14.11
CA MET A 21 7.64 23.38 -13.00
C MET A 21 7.77 22.60 -11.69
N LEU A 22 6.86 21.65 -11.45
CA LEU A 22 6.89 20.76 -10.29
C LEU A 22 8.12 19.84 -10.28
N ASN A 23 8.56 19.36 -11.45
CA ASN A 23 9.76 18.53 -11.55
C ASN A 23 11.06 19.28 -11.21
N ASN A 24 11.09 20.58 -11.49
CA ASN A 24 12.25 21.45 -11.29
C ASN A 24 12.24 22.17 -9.92
N ASP A 25 11.25 21.90 -9.07
CA ASP A 25 11.14 22.51 -7.76
C ASP A 25 12.29 22.03 -6.85
N PRO A 26 13.08 22.94 -6.23
CA PRO A 26 14.18 22.56 -5.33
C PRO A 26 13.73 21.79 -4.08
N LEU A 27 12.45 21.90 -3.68
CA LEU A 27 11.86 21.22 -2.52
C LEU A 27 11.00 20.02 -2.92
N ARG A 28 11.05 19.58 -4.18
CA ARG A 28 10.27 18.45 -4.69
C ARG A 28 10.36 17.20 -3.83
N GLU A 29 11.55 16.90 -3.30
CA GLU A 29 11.78 15.73 -2.45
C GLU A 29 10.92 15.70 -1.18
N LEU A 30 10.44 16.86 -0.70
CA LEU A 30 9.51 16.92 0.43
C LEU A 30 8.09 16.42 0.08
N LEU A 31 7.74 16.43 -1.21
CA LEU A 31 6.45 15.97 -1.72
C LEU A 31 6.49 14.50 -2.17
N LEU A 32 7.69 13.96 -2.38
CA LEU A 32 7.87 12.57 -2.83
C LEU A 32 7.97 11.64 -1.63
N PHE A 33 7.43 10.44 -1.79
CA PHE A 33 7.73 9.37 -0.84
C PHE A 33 9.21 8.99 -0.95
N PRO A 34 9.92 8.82 0.18
CA PRO A 34 11.30 8.43 0.14
C PRO A 34 11.45 7.02 -0.46
N PRO A 35 12.55 6.77 -1.20
CA PRO A 35 12.73 5.50 -1.92
C PRO A 35 12.82 4.28 -1.00
N ASP A 36 13.14 4.49 0.28
CA ASP A 36 13.25 3.46 1.31
C ASP A 36 12.03 3.38 2.24
N ASP A 37 10.93 4.07 1.91
CA ASP A 37 9.72 4.04 2.74
C ASP A 37 9.09 2.65 2.78
N ILE A 38 9.14 1.91 1.67
CA ILE A 38 8.42 0.64 1.55
C ILE A 38 9.27 -0.49 2.15
N SER A 39 8.71 -1.15 3.18
CA SER A 39 9.24 -2.39 3.74
C SER A 39 8.27 -3.55 3.46
N HIS A 40 8.80 -4.66 2.97
CA HIS A 40 8.05 -5.87 2.67
C HIS A 40 8.36 -6.95 3.72
N CYS A 41 7.32 -7.50 4.34
CA CYS A 41 7.45 -8.62 5.27
C CYS A 41 6.42 -9.71 4.97
N VAL A 42 6.84 -10.96 5.13
CA VAL A 42 5.95 -12.13 5.08
C VAL A 42 5.75 -12.60 6.50
N THR A 43 4.53 -12.52 7.00
CA THR A 43 4.18 -12.92 8.36
C THR A 43 3.37 -14.20 8.31
N SER A 44 3.73 -15.16 9.15
CA SER A 44 3.04 -16.44 9.19
C SER A 44 1.56 -16.25 9.56
N ARG A 45 0.67 -16.91 8.83
CA ARG A 45 -0.77 -16.83 9.09
C ARG A 45 -1.08 -17.51 10.43
N VAL A 46 -1.75 -16.80 11.33
CA VAL A 46 -2.24 -17.40 12.58
C VAL A 46 -3.41 -18.34 12.26
N THR A 47 -3.20 -19.64 12.41
CA THR A 47 -4.22 -20.68 12.21
C THR A 47 -4.47 -21.45 13.50
N ARG A 48 -5.71 -21.93 13.68
CA ARG A 48 -6.05 -22.83 14.79
C ARG A 48 -5.53 -24.25 14.58
N THR A 49 -5.35 -24.65 13.33
CA THR A 49 -4.88 -25.98 12.92
C THR A 49 -3.37 -25.96 12.68
N LEU A 50 -2.72 -27.11 12.92
CA LEU A 50 -1.28 -27.28 12.69
C LEU A 50 -0.90 -27.23 11.20
N GLN A 51 -1.82 -27.64 10.32
CA GLN A 51 -1.65 -27.61 8.88
C GLN A 51 -2.95 -27.21 8.19
N SER A 52 -2.85 -26.55 7.04
CA SER A 52 -4.01 -26.19 6.21
C SER A 52 -4.51 -27.39 5.42
N LEU A 53 -5.83 -27.61 5.42
CA LEU A 53 -6.48 -28.64 4.59
C LEU A 53 -6.32 -28.37 3.09
N ALA A 54 -6.04 -27.11 2.70
CA ALA A 54 -5.81 -26.74 1.31
C ALA A 54 -4.70 -27.56 0.65
N PHE A 55 -3.68 -27.99 1.42
CA PHE A 55 -2.60 -28.83 0.91
C PHE A 55 -3.04 -30.24 0.51
N LEU A 56 -4.10 -30.77 1.13
CA LEU A 56 -4.67 -32.07 0.77
C LEU A 56 -5.45 -31.94 -0.54
N TYR A 57 -6.33 -30.94 -0.64
CA TYR A 57 -7.11 -30.69 -1.84
C TYR A 57 -6.25 -30.29 -3.05
N LEU A 58 -5.12 -29.61 -2.85
CA LEU A 58 -4.21 -29.31 -3.96
C LEU A 58 -3.57 -30.56 -4.59
N LYS A 59 -3.48 -31.65 -3.82
CA LYS A 59 -2.93 -32.94 -4.29
C LYS A 59 -4.01 -33.84 -4.90
N GLU A 60 -5.25 -33.72 -4.46
CA GLU A 60 -6.37 -34.52 -4.90
C GLU A 60 -7.29 -33.69 -5.82
N ASP A 61 -6.99 -33.74 -7.12
CA ASP A 61 -7.91 -33.49 -8.24
C ASP A 61 -8.74 -32.18 -8.25
N VAL A 62 -8.18 -31.05 -7.81
CA VAL A 62 -8.75 -29.75 -8.18
C VAL A 62 -8.45 -29.49 -9.65
N SER A 63 -9.39 -29.80 -10.55
CA SER A 63 -9.21 -29.56 -11.99
C SER A 63 -9.30 -28.09 -12.40
N ASP A 64 -10.00 -27.27 -11.62
CA ASP A 64 -10.21 -25.85 -11.93
C ASP A 64 -8.99 -25.01 -11.49
N PRO A 65 -8.27 -24.35 -12.43
CA PRO A 65 -7.11 -23.53 -12.08
C PRO A 65 -7.44 -22.34 -11.18
N PHE A 66 -8.67 -21.80 -11.25
CA PHE A 66 -9.08 -20.71 -10.35
C PHE A 66 -9.18 -21.20 -8.91
N VAL A 67 -9.72 -22.40 -8.70
CA VAL A 67 -9.82 -23.01 -7.37
C VAL A 67 -8.43 -23.31 -6.83
N GLN A 68 -7.49 -23.78 -7.67
CA GLN A 68 -6.09 -23.97 -7.26
C GLN A 68 -5.44 -22.65 -6.80
N GLN A 69 -5.58 -21.58 -7.58
CA GLN A 69 -5.02 -20.28 -7.19
C GLN A 69 -5.64 -19.73 -5.92
N CYS A 70 -6.96 -19.87 -5.75
CA CYS A 70 -7.63 -19.51 -4.51
C CYS A 70 -7.05 -20.28 -3.32
N LEU A 71 -6.96 -21.61 -3.42
CA LEU A 71 -6.41 -22.44 -2.35
C LEU A 71 -4.97 -22.05 -2.00
N GLN A 72 -4.13 -21.77 -2.99
CA GLN A 72 -2.77 -21.26 -2.77
C GLN A 72 -2.78 -19.91 -2.05
N THR A 73 -3.54 -18.95 -2.57
CA THR A 73 -3.58 -17.57 -2.03
C THR A 73 -4.10 -17.53 -0.59
N TYR A 74 -5.16 -18.29 -0.28
CA TYR A 74 -5.76 -18.30 1.06
C TYR A 74 -4.98 -19.13 2.07
N SER A 75 -4.15 -20.08 1.62
CA SER A 75 -3.31 -20.89 2.50
C SER A 75 -1.91 -20.33 2.73
N GLN A 76 -1.45 -19.42 1.86
CA GLN A 76 -0.17 -18.75 2.01
C GLN A 76 -0.14 -17.81 3.21
N ASP A 77 1.08 -17.56 3.67
CA ASP A 77 1.40 -16.55 4.67
C ASP A 77 1.01 -15.14 4.17
N LEU A 78 0.85 -14.24 5.13
CA LEU A 78 0.39 -12.87 4.85
C LEU A 78 1.57 -12.02 4.38
N THR A 79 1.52 -11.59 3.13
CA THR A 79 2.39 -10.53 2.63
C THR A 79 1.88 -9.18 3.11
N THR A 80 2.67 -8.50 3.93
CA THR A 80 2.34 -7.17 4.45
C THR A 80 3.35 -6.15 3.93
N ILE A 81 2.83 -5.00 3.48
CA ILE A 81 3.63 -3.85 3.09
C ILE A 81 3.48 -2.81 4.20
N THR A 82 4.60 -2.38 4.77
CA THR A 82 4.64 -1.39 5.84
C THR A 82 5.49 -0.20 5.42
N HIS A 83 5.06 1.00 5.79
CA HIS A 83 5.82 2.23 5.56
C HIS A 83 6.76 2.49 6.74
N LYS A 84 8.05 2.61 6.45
CA LYS A 84 9.12 2.85 7.43
C LYS A 84 8.85 4.12 8.23
N TYR A 85 8.29 5.14 7.58
CA TYR A 85 8.01 6.42 8.22
C TYR A 85 6.57 6.55 8.73
N LEU A 86 5.80 5.46 8.75
CA LEU A 86 4.44 5.44 9.31
C LEU A 86 4.34 6.04 10.72
N PRO A 87 5.29 5.80 11.66
CA PRO A 87 5.26 6.40 12.99
C PRO A 87 5.30 7.94 12.98
N TYR A 88 5.83 8.56 11.93
CA TYR A 88 5.94 10.02 11.79
C TYR A 88 4.74 10.64 11.05
N SER A 89 3.77 9.84 10.60
CA SER A 89 2.56 10.30 9.90
C SER A 89 1.52 10.95 10.85
N GLY A 90 1.78 10.91 12.16
CA GLY A 90 0.91 11.48 13.19
C GLY A 90 1.11 12.98 13.40
N SER A 91 0.59 13.47 14.53
CA SER A 91 0.86 14.85 14.97
C SER A 91 2.34 15.01 15.29
N TYR A 92 2.95 16.11 14.87
CA TYR A 92 4.31 16.51 15.25
C TYR A 92 4.53 16.53 16.77
N LEU A 93 3.47 16.71 17.55
CA LEU A 93 3.53 16.69 19.02
C LEU A 93 3.81 15.30 19.61
N HIS A 94 3.64 14.23 18.83
CA HIS A 94 3.76 12.85 19.26
C HIS A 94 4.81 12.07 18.45
N LEU A 95 5.84 12.76 17.96
CA LEU A 95 6.97 12.08 17.31
C LEU A 95 7.74 11.24 18.35
N PRO A 96 8.17 10.02 17.97
CA PRO A 96 9.04 9.20 18.82
C PRO A 96 10.43 9.81 19.04
#